data_AF-A0A942FUG8-F1
#
_entry.id   AF-A0A942FUG8-F1
#
_cell.length_a   1.000
_cell.length_b   1.000
_cell.length_c   1.000
_cell.angle_alpha   90.00
_cell.angle_beta   90.00
_cell.angle_gamma   90.00
#
_symmetry.space_group_name_H-M   'P 1'
#
loop_
_entity.id
_entity.type
_entity.pdbx_description
1 polymer ?
#
loop_
_entity_poly.entity_id
_entity_poly.type
_entity_poly.pdbx_seq_one_letter_code
_entity_poly.pdbx_strand_id
1 'polypeptide(L)' 'MEGVKVADLRIDEFRELVREIVVQALSEALMDPDQGLELREDFVEELQRSLATLRAGARPLPAREVAERLGLDW' A
#
# COMPACT_ATOMS: atom_id res chain seq x y z
N MET A 1 9.69 -23.36 -25.55
CA MET A 1 9.87 -24.47 -24.59
C MET A 1 8.49 -24.85 -24.12
N GLU A 2 8.04 -26.06 -24.40
CA GLU A 2 6.72 -26.53 -23.96
C GLU A 2 6.77 -26.73 -22.44
N GLY A 3 6.02 -25.92 -21.68
CA GLY A 3 5.96 -26.02 -20.23
C GLY A 3 5.12 -27.23 -19.79
N VAL A 4 5.25 -27.62 -18.52
CA VAL A 4 4.41 -28.66 -17.90
C VAL A 4 2.94 -28.24 -17.98
N LYS A 5 2.05 -29.13 -18.43
CA LYS A 5 0.61 -28.83 -18.42
C LYS A 5 0.06 -29.03 -17.01
N VAL A 6 -0.89 -28.19 -16.60
CA VAL A 6 -1.56 -28.32 -15.29
C VAL A 6 -2.20 -29.72 -15.12
N ALA A 7 -2.70 -30.29 -16.22
CA ALA A 7 -3.30 -31.63 -16.22
C ALA A 7 -2.31 -32.77 -15.88
N ASP A 8 -1.01 -32.51 -15.96
CA ASP A 8 0.05 -33.49 -15.71
C ASP A 8 0.51 -33.50 -14.23
N LEU A 9 0.00 -32.58 -13.40
CA LEU A 9 0.39 -32.44 -11.99
C LEU A 9 -0.32 -33.45 -11.09
N ARG A 10 0.41 -33.99 -10.12
CA ARG A 10 -0.17 -34.69 -8.98
C ARG A 10 -0.88 -33.68 -8.06
N ILE A 11 -1.78 -34.18 -7.21
CA ILE A 11 -2.62 -33.34 -6.34
C ILE A 11 -1.78 -32.49 -5.37
N ASP A 12 -0.68 -33.06 -4.84
CA ASP A 12 0.26 -32.36 -3.97
C ASP A 12 1.00 -31.24 -4.71
N GLU A 13 1.47 -31.50 -5.93
CA GLU A 13 2.12 -30.51 -6.78
C GLU A 13 1.16 -29.37 -7.17
N PHE A 14 -0.08 -29.70 -7.51
CA PHE A 14 -1.11 -28.71 -7.81
C PHE A 14 -1.46 -27.86 -6.59
N ARG A 15 -1.56 -28.48 -5.40
CA ARG A 15 -1.83 -27.75 -4.15
C ARG A 15 -0.71 -26.76 -3.83
N GLU A 16 0.54 -27.15 -4.06
CA GLU A 16 1.68 -26.27 -3.84
C GLU A 16 1.67 -25.09 -4.82
N LEU A 17 1.47 -25.36 -6.11
CA LEU A 17 1.34 -24.31 -7.13
C LEU A 17 0.22 -23.31 -6.79
N VAL A 18 -0.96 -23.80 -6.37
CA VAL A 18 -2.07 -22.92 -5.96
C VAL A 18 -1.70 -22.10 -4.73
N ARG A 19 -1.02 -22.70 -3.75
CA ARG A 19 -0.56 -21.97 -2.56
C ARG A 19 0.38 -20.83 -2.93
N GLU A 20 1.37 -21.09 -3.79
CA GLU A 20 2.32 -20.08 -4.25
C GLU A 20 1.60 -18.93 -4.96
N ILE A 21 0.69 -19.25 -5.89
CA ILE A 21 -0.08 -18.23 -6.62
C ILE A 21 -0.93 -17.38 -5.66
N VAL A 22 -1.59 -18.00 -4.69
CA VAL A 22 -2.41 -17.26 -3.71
C VAL A 22 -1.55 -16.36 -2.83
N VAL A 23 -0.40 -16.85 -2.35
CA VAL A 23 0.53 -16.03 -1.56
C VAL A 23 1.01 -14.85 -2.39
N GLN A 24 1.42 -15.07 -3.64
CA GLN A 24 1.84 -14.00 -4.54
C GLN A 24 0.72 -12.97 -4.74
N ALA A 25 -0.49 -13.40 -5.08
CA ALA A 25 -1.61 -12.50 -5.31
C ALA A 25 -1.97 -11.70 -4.05
N LEU A 26 -1.91 -12.32 -2.87
CA LEU A 26 -2.10 -11.61 -1.60
C LEU A 26 -0.96 -10.63 -1.34
N SER A 27 0.28 -10.98 -1.61
CA SER A 27 1.42 -10.07 -1.46
C SER A 27 1.31 -8.86 -2.39
N GLU A 28 0.87 -9.06 -3.64
CA GLU A 28 0.61 -7.98 -4.59
C GLU A 28 -0.57 -7.10 -4.16
N ALA A 29 -1.67 -7.71 -3.70
CA ALA A 29 -2.88 -6.99 -3.30
C ALA A 29 -2.74 -6.24 -1.96
N LEU A 30 -1.90 -6.74 -1.05
CA LEU A 30 -1.69 -6.16 0.28
C LEU A 30 -0.46 -5.26 0.35
N MET A 31 0.30 -5.14 -0.74
CA MET A 31 1.38 -4.17 -0.83
C MET A 31 0.83 -2.75 -0.86
N ASP A 32 1.59 -1.82 -0.29
CA ASP A 32 1.28 -0.41 -0.40
C ASP A 32 1.34 -0.01 -1.89
N PRO A 33 0.22 0.44 -2.49
CA PRO A 33 0.18 0.82 -3.90
C PRO A 33 1.14 1.97 -4.24
N ASP A 34 1.55 2.76 -3.24
CA ASP A 34 2.48 3.87 -3.39
C ASP A 34 3.95 3.46 -3.13
N GLN A 35 4.22 2.17 -2.86
CA GLN A 35 5.56 1.70 -2.55
C GLN A 35 6.54 1.98 -3.69
N GLY A 36 7.62 2.71 -3.38
CA GLY A 36 8.67 3.04 -4.33
C GLY A 36 8.35 4.22 -5.24
N LEU A 37 7.20 4.87 -5.08
CA LEU A 37 6.90 6.12 -5.75
C LEU A 37 7.54 7.32 -5.04
N GLU A 38 7.92 8.33 -5.83
CA GLU A 38 8.39 9.61 -5.32
C GLU A 38 7.22 10.58 -5.11
N LEU A 39 7.33 11.46 -4.11
CA LEU A 39 6.38 12.54 -3.93
C LEU A 39 6.55 13.58 -5.04
N ARG A 40 5.44 14.13 -5.53
CA ARG A 40 5.47 15.28 -6.44
C ARG A 40 6.15 16.48 -5.77
N GLU A 41 6.91 17.25 -6.54
CA GLU A 41 7.68 18.39 -6.04
C GLU A 41 6.81 19.41 -5.30
N ASP A 42 5.64 19.73 -5.85
CA ASP A 42 4.67 20.65 -5.24
C ASP A 42 4.22 20.20 -3.84
N PHE A 43 3.99 18.90 -3.70
CA PHE A 43 3.60 18.28 -2.45
C PHE A 43 4.76 18.21 -1.45
N VAL A 44 5.99 17.97 -1.92
CA VAL A 44 7.19 18.03 -1.06
C VAL A 44 7.34 19.43 -0.45
N GLU A 45 7.20 20.49 -1.25
CA GLU A 45 7.27 21.85 -0.74
C GLU A 45 6.17 22.16 0.29
N GLU A 46 4.93 21.72 0.03
CA GLU A 46 3.82 21.88 0.98
C GLU A 46 4.08 21.15 2.30
N LEU A 47 4.56 19.91 2.22
CA LEU A 47 4.90 19.11 3.40
C LEU A 47 6.02 19.77 4.22
N GLN A 48 7.04 20.30 3.55
CA GLN A 48 8.12 21.04 4.21
C GLN A 48 7.61 22.27 4.96
N ARG A 49 6.69 23.04 4.35
CA ARG A 49 6.04 24.20 5.01
C ARG A 49 5.26 23.75 6.24
N SER A 50 4.44 22.71 6.12
CA SER A 50 3.67 22.14 7.24
C SER A 50 4.57 21.69 8.40
N LEU A 51 5.65 20.96 8.10
CA LEU A 51 6.63 20.52 9.10
C LEU A 51 7.34 21.68 9.78
N ALA A 52 7.67 22.75 9.03
CA ALA A 52 8.26 23.96 9.60
C ALA A 52 7.31 24.64 10.60
N THR A 53 6.01 24.71 10.27
CA THR A 53 4.98 25.26 11.17
C THR A 53 4.86 24.45 12.46
N LEU A 54 4.91 23.12 12.39
CA LEU A 54 4.93 22.27 13.59
C LEU A 54 6.20 22.49 14.44
N ARG A 55 7.36 22.59 13.79
CA ARG A 55 8.64 22.89 14.49
C ARG A 55 8.63 24.26 15.16
N ALA A 56 7.90 25.23 14.60
CA ALA A 56 7.70 26.55 15.19
C ALA A 56 6.71 26.55 16.38
N GLY A 57 6.16 25.39 16.77
CA GLY A 57 5.30 25.23 17.94
C GLY A 57 3.80 25.23 17.63
N ALA A 58 3.42 25.13 16.36
CA ALA A 58 2.00 24.94 16.02
C ALA A 58 1.52 23.57 16.50
N ARG A 59 0.26 23.52 16.96
CA ARG A 59 -0.35 22.29 17.44
C ARG A 59 -0.91 21.49 16.25
N PRO A 60 -0.58 20.19 16.11
CA PRO A 60 -1.20 19.36 15.09
C PRO A 60 -2.69 19.15 15.37
N LEU A 61 -3.47 18.96 14.31
CA LEU A 61 -4.87 18.57 14.41
C LEU A 61 -4.99 17.05 14.54
N PRO A 62 -5.76 16.51 15.49
CA PRO A 62 -6.08 15.10 15.55
C PRO A 62 -6.75 14.63 14.25
N ALA A 63 -6.35 13.46 13.74
CA ALA A 63 -6.90 12.94 12.49
C ALA A 63 -8.44 12.77 12.52
N ARG A 64 -8.98 12.34 13.67
CA ARG A 64 -10.42 12.28 13.92
C ARG A 64 -11.11 13.64 13.73
N GLU A 65 -10.50 14.72 14.22
CA GLU A 65 -11.07 16.07 14.07
C GLU A 65 -11.03 16.53 12.62
N VAL A 66 -9.99 16.17 11.87
CA VAL A 66 -9.91 16.44 10.42
C VAL A 66 -11.00 15.66 9.68
N ALA A 67 -11.20 14.38 10.00
CA ALA A 67 -12.24 13.56 9.41
C ALA A 67 -13.65 14.12 9.67
N GLU A 68 -13.95 14.49 10.93
CA GLU A 68 -15.23 15.12 11.30
C GLU A 68 -15.50 16.42 10.51
N ARG A 69 -14.47 17.27 10.33
CA ARG A 69 -14.59 18.52 9.54
C ARG A 69 -14.86 18.26 8.05
N LEU A 70 -14.38 17.14 7.53
CA LEU A 70 -14.51 16.76 6.12
C LEU A 70 -15.72 15.83 5.87
N GLY A 71 -16.46 15.45 6.91
CA GLY A 71 -17.56 14.49 6.80
C GLY A 71 -17.10 13.08 6.44
N LEU A 72 -15.92 12.68 6.90
CA LEU A 72 -15.32 11.36 6.67
C LEU A 72 -15.46 10.49 7.92
N ASP A 73 -15.62 9.18 7.72
CA ASP A 73 -15.55 8.19 8.79
C ASP A 73 -14.08 7.88 9.13
N TRP A 74 -13.76 7.74 10.42
CA TRP A 74 -12.41 7.53 10.95
C TRP A 74 -12.37 6.41 11.99
#